data_AF-A0A959AB73-F1
#
_entry.id   AF-A0A959AB73-F1
#
_cell.length_a   1.000
_cell.length_b   1.000
_cell.length_c   1.000
_cell.angle_alpha   90.00
_cell.angle_beta   90.00
_cell.angle_gamma   90.00
#
_symmetry.space_group_name_H-M   'P 1'
#
loop_
_entity.id
_entity.type
_entity.pdbx_description
1 polymer ?
#
loop_
_entity_poly.entity_id
_entity_poly.type
_entity_poly.pdbx_seq_one_letter_code
_entity_poly.pdbx_strand_id
1 'polypeptide(L)'
;MTNIQKLLMLTVSLATLLISCKHETEVPDDANPPVITITSPIESESIAGGVSISGMVTDESLHELRIKIVTDFDGSVLFTASPEVHDLTSYEILEFWAPAGIASEIGVTLVVTAEDHASNITTSEVHFTVKP
;
A
#
# COMPACT_ATOMS: atom_id res chain seq x y z
N MET A 1 -66.88 -3.45 -39.15
CA MET A 1 -67.61 -3.45 -37.86
C MET A 1 -66.77 -4.33 -36.96
N THR A 2 -66.00 -3.82 -35.99
CA THR A 2 -66.50 -3.34 -34.69
C THR A 2 -65.46 -2.41 -34.02
N ASN A 3 -65.84 -1.14 -33.90
CA ASN A 3 -65.84 -0.32 -32.68
C ASN A 3 -64.53 -0.09 -31.90
N ILE A 4 -63.95 1.09 -32.12
CA ILE A 4 -62.96 1.75 -31.26
C ILE A 4 -63.73 2.55 -30.20
N GLN A 5 -63.68 2.10 -28.94
CA GLN A 5 -64.01 2.96 -27.81
C GLN A 5 -62.75 3.29 -27.02
N LYS A 6 -62.43 4.59 -27.07
CA LYS A 6 -61.44 5.27 -26.24
C LYS A 6 -61.84 5.09 -24.76
N LEU A 7 -60.92 4.63 -23.92
CA LEU A 7 -61.01 4.85 -22.49
C LEU A 7 -59.72 5.47 -21.96
N LEU A 8 -59.91 6.73 -21.60
CA LEU A 8 -59.18 7.67 -20.75
C LEU A 8 -57.95 7.18 -19.95
N MET A 9 -56.94 8.05 -19.95
CA MET A 9 -55.73 8.06 -19.12
C MET A 9 -55.96 7.73 -17.64
N LEU A 10 -55.02 6.97 -17.06
CA LEU A 10 -54.50 7.28 -15.72
C LEU A 10 -53.01 6.90 -15.65
N THR A 11 -52.16 7.91 -15.77
CA THR A 11 -50.73 7.85 -15.46
C THR A 11 -50.53 7.87 -13.95
N VAL A 12 -49.89 6.85 -13.39
CA VAL A 12 -49.12 6.98 -12.14
C VAL A 12 -47.79 6.29 -12.34
N SER A 13 -46.81 7.09 -12.74
CA SER A 13 -45.39 6.74 -12.74
C SER A 13 -44.93 6.68 -11.29
N LEU A 14 -44.75 5.48 -10.73
CA LEU A 14 -44.07 5.31 -9.45
C LEU A 14 -42.64 4.84 -9.74
N ALA A 15 -41.77 5.81 -10.01
CA ALA A 15 -40.33 5.61 -10.04
C ALA A 15 -39.87 5.34 -8.60
N THR A 16 -39.53 4.09 -8.29
CA THR A 16 -38.86 3.76 -7.03
C THR A 16 -37.41 4.22 -7.13
N LEU A 17 -37.13 5.39 -6.56
CA LEU A 17 -35.78 5.87 -6.29
C LEU A 17 -35.14 4.92 -5.27
N LEU A 18 -34.15 4.15 -5.70
CA LEU A 18 -33.20 3.49 -4.83
C LEU A 18 -32.35 4.59 -4.19
N ILE A 19 -32.75 5.06 -3.01
CA ILE A 19 -31.84 5.82 -2.14
C ILE A 19 -30.89 4.78 -1.54
N SER A 20 -29.92 4.35 -2.36
CA SER A 20 -28.66 3.85 -1.82
C SER A 20 -27.99 5.07 -1.21
N CYS A 21 -28.03 5.20 0.11
CA CYS A 21 -27.15 6.12 0.81
C CYS A 21 -25.72 5.66 0.53
N LYS A 22 -25.14 6.17 -0.56
CA LYS A 22 -23.71 6.21 -0.74
C LYS A 22 -23.23 7.10 0.39
N HIS A 23 -22.77 6.48 1.48
CA HIS A 23 -21.92 7.18 2.43
C HIS A 23 -20.66 7.50 1.64
N GLU A 24 -20.68 8.63 0.94
CA GLU A 24 -19.46 9.31 0.56
C GLU A 24 -18.91 9.79 1.90
N THR A 25 -18.17 8.90 2.57
CA THR A 25 -17.06 9.38 3.38
C THR A 25 -16.27 10.24 2.42
N GLU A 26 -16.38 11.55 2.57
CA GLU A 26 -15.44 12.48 1.98
C GLU A 26 -14.09 12.05 2.52
N VAL A 27 -13.37 11.20 1.77
CA VAL A 27 -11.92 11.10 1.93
C VAL A 27 -11.48 12.55 1.70
N PRO A 28 -10.79 13.17 2.67
CA PRO A 28 -10.22 14.49 2.46
C PRO A 28 -9.54 14.52 1.09
N ASP A 29 -9.62 15.63 0.36
CA ASP A 29 -8.86 15.84 -0.88
C ASP A 29 -7.37 15.97 -0.51
N ASP A 30 -6.80 14.86 -0.02
CA ASP A 30 -5.40 14.72 0.28
C ASP A 30 -4.69 14.29 -0.99
N ALA A 31 -3.78 15.15 -1.45
CA ALA A 31 -2.96 14.91 -2.62
C ALA A 31 -1.49 14.67 -2.25
N ASN A 32 -1.17 14.63 -0.95
CA ASN A 32 0.19 14.43 -0.48
C ASN A 32 0.45 12.94 -0.31
N PRO A 33 1.45 12.37 -1.00
CA PRO A 33 1.79 10.97 -0.77
C PRO A 33 2.54 10.78 0.55
N PRO A 34 2.49 9.57 1.14
CA PRO A 34 3.27 9.23 2.32
C PRO A 34 4.76 9.50 2.12
N VAL A 35 5.46 9.97 3.15
CA VAL A 35 6.90 10.16 3.12
C VAL A 35 7.59 8.98 3.82
N ILE A 36 8.54 8.36 3.14
CA ILE A 36 9.34 7.25 3.66
C ILE A 36 10.79 7.71 3.82
N THR A 37 11.36 7.52 5.02
CA THR A 37 12.79 7.72 5.29
C THR A 37 13.38 6.44 5.83
N ILE A 38 14.27 5.79 5.08
CA ILE A 38 14.99 4.59 5.51
C ILE A 38 16.35 5.03 6.08
N THR A 39 16.68 4.55 7.28
CA THR A 39 17.95 4.83 7.96
C THR A 39 18.86 3.62 8.02
N SER A 40 18.31 2.41 7.89
CA SER A 40 19.07 1.17 7.73
C SER A 40 18.23 0.15 6.94
N PRO A 41 18.82 -0.60 5.99
CA PRO A 41 20.19 -0.46 5.49
C PRO A 41 20.40 0.88 4.76
N ILE A 42 21.66 1.25 4.55
CA ILE A 42 22.00 2.38 3.67
C ILE A 42 22.39 1.89 2.27
N GLU A 43 22.31 2.79 1.29
CA GLU A 43 22.61 2.48 -0.09
C GLU A 43 24.03 1.91 -0.25
N SER A 44 24.14 0.81 -1.00
CA SER A 44 25.38 0.06 -1.24
C SER A 44 26.06 -0.48 0.02
N GLU A 45 25.35 -0.59 1.15
CA GLU A 45 25.88 -1.24 2.35
C GLU A 45 26.20 -2.72 2.08
N SER A 46 27.22 -3.25 2.75
CA SER A 46 27.55 -4.67 2.69
C SER A 46 27.45 -5.28 4.08
N ILE A 47 26.42 -6.08 4.30
CA ILE A 47 26.00 -6.58 5.61
C ILE A 47 26.34 -8.07 5.73
N ALA A 48 26.90 -8.47 6.88
CA ALA A 48 27.08 -9.87 7.24
C ALA A 48 26.14 -10.23 8.40
N GLY A 49 25.49 -11.38 8.32
CA GLY A 49 24.51 -11.81 9.32
C GLY A 49 23.14 -11.14 9.16
N GLY A 50 22.53 -10.76 10.28
CA GLY A 50 21.18 -10.21 10.29
C GLY A 50 21.10 -8.77 9.79
N VAL A 51 20.03 -8.46 9.06
CA VAL A 51 19.74 -7.14 8.49
C VAL A 51 18.71 -6.46 9.39
N SER A 52 19.10 -5.34 10.00
CA SER A 52 18.16 -4.45 10.67
C SER A 52 17.54 -3.53 9.63
N ILE A 53 16.22 -3.34 9.72
CA ILE A 53 15.47 -2.46 8.84
C ILE A 53 14.87 -1.37 9.73
N SER A 54 15.34 -0.14 9.56
CA SER A 54 14.91 0.99 10.36
C SER A 54 14.56 2.19 9.50
N GLY A 55 13.56 2.95 9.95
CA GLY A 55 13.09 4.11 9.21
C GLY A 55 11.84 4.72 9.83
N MET A 56 11.27 5.69 9.12
CA MET A 56 10.04 6.36 9.49
C MET A 56 9.14 6.48 8.25
N VAL A 57 7.85 6.27 8.46
CA VAL A 57 6.80 6.57 7.48
C VAL A 57 5.90 7.63 8.09
N THR A 58 5.57 8.69 7.36
CA THR A 58 4.66 9.75 7.82
C THR A 58 3.68 10.14 6.74
N ASP A 59 2.46 10.46 7.14
CA ASP A 59 1.40 10.95 6.26
C ASP A 59 0.29 11.62 7.10
N GLU A 60 -0.67 12.31 6.48
CA GLU A 60 -1.84 12.81 7.21
C GLU A 60 -2.82 11.67 7.56
N SER A 61 -2.83 10.58 6.78
CA SER A 61 -3.73 9.44 6.97
C SER A 61 -3.21 8.14 6.33
N LEU A 62 -2.25 7.46 6.98
CA LEU A 62 -1.72 6.17 6.50
C LEU A 62 -2.83 5.09 6.42
N HIS A 63 -2.76 4.26 5.38
CA HIS A 63 -3.70 3.18 5.11
C HIS A 63 -3.01 1.81 5.00
N GLU A 64 -1.97 1.69 4.19
CA GLU A 64 -1.22 0.44 4.00
C GLU A 64 0.30 0.68 4.06
N LEU A 65 1.03 -0.27 4.67
CA LEU A 65 2.49 -0.34 4.62
C LEU A 65 2.94 -1.75 4.26
N ARG A 66 3.80 -1.87 3.25
CA ARG A 66 4.44 -3.14 2.86
C ARG A 66 5.95 -2.98 2.80
N ILE A 67 6.65 -3.92 3.42
CA ILE A 67 8.10 -4.01 3.44
C ILE A 67 8.48 -5.34 2.78
N LYS A 68 9.43 -5.32 1.85
CA LYS A 68 9.96 -6.52 1.18
C LYS A 68 11.45 -6.43 1.04
N ILE A 69 12.13 -7.57 1.08
CA ILE A 69 13.48 -7.70 0.54
C ILE A 69 13.40 -8.67 -0.63
N VAL A 70 13.93 -8.27 -1.78
CA VAL A 70 13.98 -9.09 -3.00
C VAL A 70 15.43 -9.29 -3.45
N THR A 71 15.70 -10.38 -4.15
CA THR A 71 16.97 -10.58 -4.85
C THR A 71 17.06 -9.65 -6.06
N ASP A 72 18.26 -9.12 -6.33
CA ASP A 72 18.49 -8.32 -7.55
C ASP A 72 18.58 -9.20 -8.81
N PHE A 73 18.83 -10.51 -8.63
CA PHE A 73 19.01 -11.46 -9.72
C PHE A 73 17.70 -11.79 -10.44
N ASP A 74 16.64 -12.07 -9.70
CA ASP A 74 15.37 -12.54 -10.26
C ASP A 74 14.13 -11.95 -9.58
N GLY A 75 14.29 -11.05 -8.60
CA GLY A 75 13.18 -10.44 -7.88
C GLY A 75 12.51 -11.39 -6.88
N SER A 76 13.11 -12.53 -6.57
CA SER A 76 12.60 -13.46 -5.57
C SER A 76 12.49 -12.78 -4.21
N VAL A 77 11.33 -12.90 -3.57
CA VAL A 77 11.08 -12.33 -2.24
C VAL A 77 11.79 -13.17 -1.18
N LEU A 78 12.65 -12.53 -0.39
CA LEU A 78 13.40 -13.11 0.72
C LEU A 78 12.79 -12.78 2.09
N PHE A 79 12.10 -11.64 2.18
CA PHE A 79 11.47 -11.15 3.40
C PHE A 79 10.21 -10.36 3.05
N THR A 80 9.21 -10.41 3.92
CA THR A 80 8.06 -9.50 3.85
C THR A 80 7.54 -9.16 5.25
N ALA A 81 7.08 -7.93 5.42
CA ALA A 81 6.29 -7.49 6.55
C ALA A 81 5.17 -6.55 6.07
N SER A 82 4.05 -6.57 6.77
CA SER A 82 2.89 -5.69 6.54
C SER A 82 2.36 -5.17 7.87
N PRO A 83 3.03 -4.17 8.46
CA PRO A 83 2.56 -3.56 9.70
C PRO A 83 1.18 -2.91 9.55
N GLU A 84 0.37 -2.96 10.60
CA GLU A 84 -0.92 -2.27 10.65
C GLU A 84 -0.68 -0.77 10.90
N VAL A 85 -1.05 0.06 9.92
CA VAL A 85 -0.83 1.52 9.97
C VAL A 85 -2.10 2.34 9.76
N HIS A 86 -3.26 1.70 9.65
CA HIS A 86 -4.54 2.35 9.36
C HIS A 86 -4.83 3.51 10.33
N ASP A 87 -5.10 4.69 9.78
CA ASP A 87 -5.36 5.96 10.47
C ASP A 87 -4.17 6.54 11.27
N LEU A 88 -2.96 5.96 11.18
CA LEU A 88 -1.78 6.54 11.80
C LEU A 88 -1.26 7.71 10.96
N THR A 89 -0.68 8.71 11.62
CA THR A 89 0.04 9.80 10.94
C THR A 89 1.55 9.54 10.85
N SER A 90 2.04 8.53 11.59
CA SER A 90 3.45 8.16 11.62
C SER A 90 3.63 6.72 12.08
N TYR A 91 4.60 6.02 11.50
CA TYR A 91 5.00 4.67 11.89
C TYR A 91 6.52 4.55 11.88
N GLU A 92 7.09 4.09 13.00
CA GLU A 92 8.51 3.76 13.10
C GLU A 92 8.73 2.33 12.60
N ILE A 93 9.57 2.19 11.56
CA ILE A 93 9.96 0.87 11.06
C ILE A 93 11.05 0.33 11.99
N LEU A 94 10.79 -0.83 12.60
CA LEU A 94 11.75 -1.58 13.43
C LEU A 94 11.62 -3.07 13.12
N GLU A 95 12.07 -3.46 11.93
CA GLU A 95 12.02 -4.85 11.46
C GLU A 95 13.41 -5.48 11.47
N PHE A 96 13.45 -6.81 11.52
CA PHE A 96 14.70 -7.57 11.44
C PHE A 96 14.53 -8.78 10.54
N TRP A 97 15.42 -8.90 9.57
CA TRP A 97 15.53 -10.07 8.72
C TRP A 97 16.80 -10.84 9.03
N ALA A 98 16.68 -12.14 9.30
CA ALA A 98 17.80 -13.07 9.41
C ALA A 98 17.92 -13.88 8.10
N PRO A 99 18.85 -13.54 7.20
CA PRO A 99 19.05 -14.31 5.96
C PRO A 99 19.37 -15.77 6.28
N ALA A 100 18.70 -16.69 5.60
CA ALA A 100 18.95 -18.12 5.72
C ALA A 100 19.26 -18.70 4.33
N GLY A 101 20.25 -19.58 4.24
CA GLY A 101 20.60 -20.27 2.99
C GLY A 101 21.41 -19.43 1.99
N ILE A 102 22.02 -18.32 2.42
CA ILE A 102 22.93 -17.52 1.59
C ILE A 102 24.32 -18.19 1.57
N ALA A 103 24.69 -18.78 0.44
CA ALA A 103 25.97 -19.51 0.28
C ALA A 103 27.12 -18.63 -0.23
N SER A 104 26.81 -17.48 -0.81
CA SER A 104 27.76 -16.49 -1.34
C SER A 104 27.15 -15.10 -1.23
N GLU A 105 27.95 -14.05 -1.39
CA GLU A 105 27.44 -12.68 -1.43
C GLU A 105 26.36 -12.52 -2.52
N ILE A 106 25.23 -11.92 -2.16
CA ILE A 106 24.13 -11.60 -3.08
C ILE A 106 23.76 -10.11 -2.98
N GLY A 107 23.36 -9.54 -4.11
CA GLY A 107 22.70 -8.24 -4.17
C GLY A 107 21.21 -8.39 -3.87
N VAL A 108 20.69 -7.49 -3.03
CA VAL A 108 19.28 -7.45 -2.65
C VAL A 108 18.79 -6.00 -2.62
N THR A 109 17.49 -5.86 -2.79
CA THR A 109 16.78 -4.57 -2.71
C THR A 109 15.75 -4.62 -1.58
N LEU A 110 15.87 -3.72 -0.61
CA LEU A 110 14.77 -3.40 0.31
C LEU A 110 13.77 -2.51 -0.43
N VAL A 111 12.50 -2.92 -0.45
CA VAL A 111 11.39 -2.16 -1.04
C VAL A 111 10.39 -1.86 0.07
N VAL A 112 10.13 -0.57 0.31
CA VAL A 112 9.11 -0.10 1.25
C VAL A 112 8.07 0.69 0.47
N THR A 113 6.81 0.26 0.55
CA THR A 113 5.67 0.92 -0.10
C THR A 113 4.66 1.32 0.95
N ALA A 114 4.25 2.59 0.94
CA ALA A 114 3.20 3.12 1.80
C ALA A 114 2.08 3.74 0.94
N GLU A 115 0.85 3.58 1.39
CA GLU A 115 -0.37 4.14 0.79
C GLU A 115 -1.20 4.85 1.88
N ASP A 116 -1.82 5.96 1.53
CA ASP A 116 -2.78 6.70 2.36
C ASP A 116 -4.24 6.38 2.00
N HIS A 117 -5.21 6.99 2.69
CA HIS A 117 -6.64 6.80 2.38
C HIS A 117 -7.10 7.43 1.05
N ALA A 118 -6.34 8.36 0.49
CA ALA A 118 -6.60 9.00 -0.81
C ALA A 118 -5.94 8.23 -1.98
N SER A 119 -5.35 7.06 -1.71
CA SER A 119 -4.62 6.22 -2.65
C SER A 119 -3.37 6.91 -3.26
N ASN A 120 -2.79 7.88 -2.55
CA ASN A 120 -1.45 8.34 -2.87
C ASN A 120 -0.44 7.29 -2.37
N ILE A 121 0.55 6.98 -3.21
CA ILE A 121 1.51 5.89 -2.96
C ILE A 121 2.93 6.42 -3.07
N THR A 122 3.76 6.06 -2.09
CA THR A 122 5.22 6.21 -2.17
C THR A 122 5.88 4.85 -2.09
N THR A 123 6.85 4.62 -2.97
CA THR A 123 7.78 3.48 -2.87
C THR A 123 9.20 4.01 -2.72
N SER A 124 9.94 3.47 -1.76
CA SER A 124 11.37 3.71 -1.57
C SER A 124 12.13 2.41 -1.66
N GLU A 125 13.29 2.47 -2.30
CA GLU A 125 14.17 1.34 -2.51
C GLU A 125 15.55 1.64 -1.93
N VAL A 126 16.20 0.63 -1.35
CA VAL A 126 17.61 0.67 -0.96
C VAL A 126 18.28 -0.60 -1.46
N HIS A 127 19.34 -0.45 -2.23
CA HIS A 127 20.13 -1.57 -2.73
C HIS A 127 21.31 -1.83 -1.80
N PHE A 128 21.55 -3.09 -1.44
CA PHE A 128 22.64 -3.48 -0.55
C PHE A 128 23.08 -4.92 -0.82
N THR A 129 24.22 -5.34 -0.29
CA THR A 129 24.70 -6.73 -0.39
C THR A 129 24.63 -7.46 0.94
N VAL A 130 24.31 -8.74 0.88
CA VAL A 130 24.29 -9.64 2.03
C VAL A 130 25.34 -10.72 1.85
N LYS A 131 26.19 -10.88 2.87
CA LYS A 131 27.23 -11.90 2.95
C LYS A 131 26.75 -13.11 3.77
N PRO A 132 27.32 -14.30 3.51
CA PRO A 132 27.08 -15.50 4.32
C PRO A 132 27.38 -15.31 5.81
#